data_AF-A0A7J2K9K8-F1
#
_entry.id   AF-A0A7J2K9K8-F1
#
_cell.length_a   1.000
_cell.length_b   1.000
_cell.length_c   1.000
_cell.angle_alpha   90.00
_cell.angle_beta   90.00
_cell.angle_gamma   90.00
#
_symmetry.space_group_name_H-M   'P 1'
#
loop_
_entity.id
_entity.type
_entity.pdbx_description
1 polymer ?
#
loop_
_entity_poly.entity_id
_entity_poly.type
_entity_poly.pdbx_seq_one_letter_code
_entity_poly.pdbx_strand_id
1 'polypeptide(L)'
;MSLKRIGKKIVDFLRSETMNKAVIVVIVLAILIFVSGSVYSLTARNVLGLIFLRGGGIRVFIWTINAQTHAETMIIFLYYLMGFGGLWLYVNATTRSGDPRTTKYMLFFSFLLILFAGLGLYSAFVAKFTGP
;
A
#
# COMPACT_ATOMS: atom_id res chain seq x y z
N MET A 1 -12.00 -31.94 -27.31
CA MET A 1 -11.42 -30.59 -27.53
C MET A 1 -9.89 -30.73 -27.57
N SER A 2 -9.20 -30.32 -28.63
CA SER A 2 -7.76 -30.59 -28.80
C SER A 2 -6.88 -29.78 -27.82
N LEU A 3 -5.86 -30.42 -27.22
CA LEU A 3 -4.90 -29.78 -26.30
C LEU A 3 -4.26 -28.51 -26.89
N LYS A 4 -4.01 -28.47 -28.20
CA LYS A 4 -3.47 -27.29 -28.90
C LYS A 4 -4.41 -26.08 -28.81
N ARG A 5 -5.73 -26.29 -28.82
CA ARG A 5 -6.74 -25.22 -28.70
C ARG A 5 -6.80 -24.66 -27.28
N ILE A 6 -6.62 -25.52 -26.27
CA ILE A 6 -6.59 -25.11 -24.85
C ILE A 6 -5.32 -24.30 -24.58
N GLY A 7 -4.15 -24.77 -25.05
CA GLY A 7 -2.89 -24.06 -24.90
C GLY A 7 -2.89 -22.67 -25.55
N LYS A 8 -3.44 -22.55 -26.77
CA LYS A 8 -3.56 -21.24 -27.45
C LYS A 8 -4.47 -20.28 -26.68
N LYS A 9 -5.60 -20.77 -26.15
CA LYS A 9 -6.53 -19.97 -25.34
C LYS A 9 -5.91 -19.44 -24.05
N ILE A 10 -5.05 -20.24 -23.41
CA ILE A 10 -4.29 -19.85 -22.20
C ILE A 10 -3.25 -18.78 -22.55
N VAL A 11 -2.51 -18.95 -23.64
CA VAL A 11 -1.51 -17.95 -24.09
C VAL A 11 -2.17 -16.63 -24.48
N ASP A 12 -3.29 -16.68 -25.21
CA ASP A 12 -4.04 -15.49 -25.59
C ASP A 12 -4.65 -14.78 -24.37
N PHE A 13 -5.09 -15.55 -23.35
CA PHE A 13 -5.54 -15.00 -22.06
C PHE A 13 -4.38 -14.37 -21.27
N LEU A 14 -3.20 -15.00 -21.25
CA LEU A 14 -2.01 -14.46 -20.61
C LEU A 14 -1.49 -13.18 -21.28
N ARG A 15 -1.69 -13.05 -22.60
CA ARG A 15 -1.37 -11.84 -23.38
C ARG A 15 -2.45 -10.77 -23.33
N SER A 16 -3.59 -11.02 -22.68
CA SER A 16 -4.67 -10.05 -22.61
C SER A 16 -4.27 -8.82 -21.80
N GLU A 17 -4.82 -7.67 -22.18
CA GLU A 17 -4.62 -6.41 -21.45
C GLU A 17 -5.06 -6.52 -19.98
N THR A 18 -6.09 -7.30 -19.71
CA THR A 18 -6.58 -7.59 -18.35
C THR A 18 -5.56 -8.35 -17.53
N MET A 19 -4.90 -9.37 -18.10
CA MET A 19 -3.83 -10.09 -17.40
C MET A 19 -2.64 -9.18 -17.12
N ASN A 20 -2.23 -8.35 -18.08
CA ASN A 20 -1.14 -7.39 -17.86
C ASN A 20 -1.47 -6.42 -16.72
N LYS A 21 -2.70 -5.88 -16.65
CA LYS A 21 -3.15 -5.04 -15.54
C LYS A 21 -3.13 -5.79 -14.21
N ALA A 22 -3.60 -7.03 -14.18
CA ALA A 22 -3.58 -7.86 -12.97
C ALA A 22 -2.15 -8.13 -12.48
N VAL A 23 -1.24 -8.48 -13.39
CA VAL A 23 0.19 -8.69 -13.09
C VAL A 23 0.82 -7.43 -12.52
N ILE A 24 0.56 -6.26 -13.13
CA ILE A 24 1.06 -4.98 -12.62
C ILE A 24 0.54 -4.72 -11.21
N VAL A 25 -0.75 -4.94 -10.94
CA VAL A 25 -1.33 -4.77 -9.60
C VAL A 25 -0.64 -5.70 -8.59
N VAL A 26 -0.43 -6.97 -8.93
CA VAL A 26 0.27 -7.92 -8.05
C VAL A 26 1.70 -7.48 -7.77
N ILE A 27 2.44 -7.03 -8.80
CA ILE A 27 3.81 -6.53 -8.64
C ILE A 27 3.83 -5.30 -7.72
N VAL A 28 2.92 -4.35 -7.92
CA VAL A 28 2.82 -3.16 -7.06
C VAL A 28 2.54 -3.58 -5.63
N LEU A 29 1.55 -4.45 -5.39
CA LEU A 29 1.24 -4.93 -4.04
C LEU A 29 2.43 -5.62 -3.38
N ALA A 30 3.17 -6.45 -4.13
CA ALA A 30 4.38 -7.09 -3.63
C ALA A 30 5.45 -6.06 -3.24
N ILE A 31 5.65 -5.02 -4.05
CA ILE A 31 6.57 -3.91 -3.73
C ILE A 31 6.11 -3.18 -2.47
N LEU A 32 4.83 -2.84 -2.36
CA LEU A 32 4.30 -2.13 -1.19
C LEU A 32 4.46 -2.95 0.10
N ILE A 33 4.21 -4.26 0.05
CA ILE A 33 4.44 -5.17 1.16
C ILE A 33 5.94 -5.23 1.49
N PHE A 34 6.80 -5.32 0.48
CA PHE A 34 8.24 -5.41 0.70
C PHE A 34 8.79 -4.14 1.38
N VAL A 35 8.42 -2.97 0.87
CA VAL A 35 8.92 -1.66 1.35
C VAL A 35 8.29 -1.25 2.68
N SER A 36 7.14 -1.80 3.08
CA SER A 36 6.50 -1.46 4.37
C SER A 36 7.26 -1.95 5.61
N GLY A 37 8.32 -2.73 5.45
CA GLY A 37 9.09 -3.32 6.55
C GLY A 37 8.81 -4.79 6.79
N SER A 38 8.11 -5.47 5.87
CA SER A 38 7.82 -6.90 6.00
C SER A 38 9.08 -7.76 6.12
N VAL A 39 10.20 -7.34 5.52
CA VAL A 39 11.49 -8.04 5.68
C VAL A 39 11.91 -8.07 7.14
N TYR A 40 11.89 -6.92 7.82
CA TYR A 40 12.23 -6.85 9.25
C TYR A 40 11.30 -7.73 10.08
N SER A 41 9.99 -7.69 9.79
CA SER A 41 8.99 -8.54 10.46
C SER A 41 9.25 -10.04 10.29
N LEU A 42 9.87 -10.47 9.20
CA LEU A 42 10.14 -11.89 8.92
C LEU A 42 11.52 -12.35 9.41
N THR A 43 12.52 -11.47 9.41
CA THR A 43 13.92 -11.84 9.69
C THR A 43 14.35 -11.56 11.12
N ALA A 44 13.74 -10.59 11.81
CA ALA A 44 14.12 -10.24 13.17
C ALA A 44 13.58 -11.27 14.17
N ARG A 45 14.42 -11.66 15.15
CA ARG A 45 14.07 -12.71 16.12
C ARG A 45 12.98 -12.28 17.11
N ASN A 46 12.91 -10.99 17.43
CA ASN A 46 12.05 -10.44 18.47
C ASN A 46 11.32 -9.19 17.96
N VAL A 47 10.29 -9.40 17.13
CA VAL A 47 9.43 -8.30 16.64
C VAL A 47 8.26 -8.15 17.60
N LEU A 48 8.09 -6.94 18.14
CA LEU A 48 6.95 -6.65 19.02
C LEU A 48 5.68 -6.51 18.18
N GLY A 49 4.57 -7.07 18.65
CA GLY A 49 3.27 -6.88 17.99
C GLY A 49 2.78 -5.43 18.11
N LEU A 50 2.72 -4.95 19.35
CA LEU A 50 2.30 -3.61 19.79
C LEU A 50 3.09 -3.24 21.05
N ILE A 51 3.13 -1.95 21.40
CA ILE A 51 3.76 -1.48 22.64
C ILE A 51 2.69 -1.01 23.62
N PHE A 52 2.68 -1.59 24.82
CA PHE A 52 1.84 -1.16 25.92
C PHE A 52 2.65 -0.23 26.84
N LEU A 53 2.16 0.98 27.03
CA LEU A 53 2.78 2.00 27.88
C LEU A 53 2.26 1.91 29.31
N ARG A 54 3.11 2.32 30.27
CA ARG A 54 2.73 2.43 31.68
C ARG A 54 1.65 3.50 31.81
N GLY A 55 0.45 3.12 32.23
CA GLY A 55 -0.74 3.98 32.21
C GLY A 55 -1.83 3.55 31.22
N GLY A 56 -1.65 2.41 30.53
CA GLY A 56 -2.69 1.80 29.68
C GLY A 56 -2.74 2.32 28.25
N GLY A 57 -1.83 3.21 27.86
CA GLY A 57 -1.70 3.67 26.49
C GLY A 57 -1.16 2.57 25.56
N ILE A 58 -1.62 2.57 24.32
CA ILE A 58 -1.09 1.70 23.26
C ILE A 58 -0.33 2.57 22.26
N ARG A 59 0.88 2.16 21.91
CA ARG A 59 1.69 2.80 20.88
C ARG A 59 2.03 1.78 19.79
N VAL A 60 1.84 2.22 18.54
CA VAL A 60 2.13 1.41 17.36
C VAL A 60 3.58 1.58 16.91
N PHE A 61 4.03 2.82 16.79
CA PHE A 61 5.39 3.16 16.34
C PHE A 61 6.38 3.10 17.49
N ILE A 62 7.46 2.34 17.34
CA ILE A 62 8.55 2.35 18.33
C ILE A 62 9.40 3.63 18.18
N TRP A 63 9.87 4.23 19.28
CA TRP A 63 10.66 5.48 19.30
C TRP A 63 12.13 5.27 18.88
N THR A 64 12.35 4.41 17.89
CA THR A 64 13.66 4.17 17.28
C THR A 64 13.50 3.83 15.81
N ILE A 65 14.46 4.25 15.01
CA ILE A 65 14.54 3.98 13.57
C ILE A 65 15.00 2.56 13.26
N ASN A 66 15.69 1.91 14.21
CA ASN A 66 16.33 0.60 13.99
C ASN A 66 15.42 -0.60 14.31
N ALA A 67 14.20 -0.34 14.76
CA ALA A 67 13.23 -1.38 15.07
C ALA A 67 11.84 -1.00 14.59
N GLN A 68 11.01 -2.01 14.41
CA GLN A 68 9.65 -1.90 13.90
C GLN A 68 8.74 -2.91 14.59
N THR A 69 7.47 -2.56 14.80
CA THR A 69 6.44 -3.48 15.29
C THR A 69 5.65 -4.10 14.14
N HIS A 70 4.96 -5.22 14.37
CA HIS A 70 4.05 -5.77 13.34
C HIS A 70 2.92 -4.81 13.00
N ALA A 71 2.33 -4.16 14.02
CA ALA A 71 1.31 -3.14 13.80
C ALA A 71 1.85 -1.96 12.98
N GLU A 72 3.07 -1.52 13.23
CA GLU A 72 3.73 -0.47 12.45
C GLU A 72 3.87 -0.87 10.98
N THR A 73 4.31 -2.10 10.70
CA THR A 73 4.42 -2.63 9.33
C THR A 73 3.06 -2.58 8.59
N MET A 74 1.98 -2.99 9.27
CA MET A 74 0.63 -2.98 8.69
C MET A 74 0.12 -1.55 8.42
N ILE A 75 0.37 -0.62 9.35
CA ILE A 75 -0.07 0.78 9.18
C ILE A 75 0.72 1.47 8.06
N ILE A 76 2.05 1.27 7.99
CA ILE A 76 2.87 1.83 6.91
C ILE A 76 2.43 1.26 5.56
N PHE A 77 2.16 -0.05 5.47
CA PHE A 77 1.59 -0.65 4.27
C PHE A 77 0.26 0.02 3.86
N LEU A 78 -0.63 0.28 4.80
CA LEU A 78 -1.89 0.96 4.53
C LEU A 78 -1.68 2.38 4.00
N TYR A 79 -0.76 3.15 4.59
CA TYR A 79 -0.44 4.49 4.08
C TYR A 79 0.15 4.45 2.67
N TYR A 80 1.02 3.48 2.38
CA TYR A 80 1.52 3.30 1.01
C TYR A 80 0.43 2.89 0.03
N LEU A 81 -0.50 2.02 0.44
CA LEU A 81 -1.65 1.64 -0.38
C LEU A 81 -2.56 2.83 -0.66
N MET A 82 -2.81 3.68 0.34
CA MET A 82 -3.57 4.92 0.18
C MET A 82 -2.86 5.89 -0.76
N GLY A 83 -1.55 6.12 -0.56
CA GLY A 83 -0.76 7.00 -1.42
C GLY A 83 -0.75 6.54 -2.88
N PHE A 84 -0.50 5.24 -3.11
CA PHE A 84 -0.56 4.65 -4.45
C PHE A 84 -1.96 4.72 -5.05
N GLY A 85 -2.99 4.34 -4.29
CA GLY A 85 -4.38 4.40 -4.73
C GLY A 85 -4.82 5.82 -5.09
N GLY A 86 -4.35 6.81 -4.34
CA GLY A 86 -4.57 8.21 -4.65
C GLY A 86 -3.92 8.63 -5.96
N LEU A 87 -2.63 8.34 -6.14
CA LEU A 87 -1.93 8.61 -7.41
C LEU A 87 -2.57 7.89 -8.60
N TRP A 88 -3.01 6.65 -8.40
CA TRP A 88 -3.73 5.89 -9.41
C TRP A 88 -5.03 6.57 -9.82
N LEU A 89 -5.84 7.02 -8.85
CA LEU A 89 -7.07 7.78 -9.12
C LEU A 89 -6.78 9.10 -9.84
N TYR A 90 -5.71 9.81 -9.45
CA TYR A 90 -5.28 11.04 -10.11
C TYR A 90 -5.01 10.81 -11.60
N VAL A 91 -4.15 9.84 -11.93
CA VAL A 91 -3.79 9.51 -13.32
C VAL A 91 -5.03 9.14 -14.12
N ASN A 92 -5.89 8.27 -13.58
CA ASN A 92 -7.11 7.85 -14.28
C ASN A 92 -8.15 8.98 -14.43
N ALA A 93 -8.14 9.98 -13.54
CA ALA A 93 -8.99 11.16 -13.69
C ALA A 93 -8.50 12.03 -14.85
N THR A 94 -7.18 12.21 -15.00
CA THR A 94 -6.60 13.04 -16.08
C THR A 94 -6.77 12.43 -17.47
N THR A 95 -6.91 11.10 -17.57
CA THR A 95 -7.09 10.40 -18.86
C THR A 95 -8.56 10.24 -19.28
N ARG A 96 -9.52 10.53 -18.39
CA ARG A 96 -10.97 10.48 -18.69
C ARG A 96 -11.53 11.87 -18.96
N SER A 97 -11.44 12.33 -20.21
CA SER A 97 -12.01 13.62 -20.64
C SER A 97 -13.53 13.61 -20.85
N GLY A 98 -14.16 12.44 -20.93
CA GLY A 98 -15.57 12.29 -21.34
C GLY A 98 -16.62 12.34 -20.22
N ASP A 99 -16.23 12.30 -18.94
CA ASP A 99 -17.17 12.34 -17.81
C ASP A 99 -16.66 13.28 -16.70
N PRO A 100 -17.12 14.54 -16.69
CA PRO A 100 -16.68 15.54 -15.71
C PRO A 100 -17.06 15.19 -14.26
N ARG A 101 -18.17 14.50 -14.05
CA ARG A 101 -18.69 14.20 -12.71
C ARG A 101 -17.82 13.14 -12.04
N THR A 102 -17.54 12.05 -12.75
CA THR A 102 -16.65 10.99 -12.27
C THR A 102 -15.25 11.50 -12.04
N THR A 103 -14.73 12.32 -12.97
CA THR A 103 -13.40 12.95 -12.85
C THR A 103 -13.27 13.80 -11.58
N LYS A 104 -14.29 14.60 -11.26
CA LYS A 104 -14.32 15.41 -10.03
C LYS A 104 -14.22 14.54 -8.77
N TYR A 105 -14.99 13.45 -8.69
CA TYR A 105 -14.93 12.56 -7.54
C TYR A 105 -13.58 11.84 -7.45
N MET A 106 -13.03 11.38 -8.58
CA MET A 106 -11.71 10.72 -8.60
C MET A 106 -10.60 11.65 -8.12
N LEU A 107 -10.60 12.93 -8.56
CA LEU A 107 -9.64 13.92 -8.08
C LEU A 107 -9.81 14.24 -6.59
N PHE A 108 -11.06 14.36 -6.12
CA PHE A 108 -11.34 14.61 -4.71
C PHE A 108 -10.85 13.46 -3.81
N PHE A 109 -11.19 12.21 -4.15
CA PHE A 109 -10.72 11.06 -3.38
C PHE A 109 -9.22 10.83 -3.53
N SER A 110 -8.65 11.09 -4.70
CA SER A 110 -7.20 11.10 -4.90
C SER A 110 -6.52 12.03 -3.91
N PHE A 111 -6.99 13.27 -3.83
CA PHE A 111 -6.46 14.27 -2.91
C PHE A 111 -6.56 13.79 -1.45
N LEU A 112 -7.72 13.30 -1.02
CA LEU A 112 -7.91 12.81 0.35
C LEU A 112 -6.97 11.64 0.69
N LEU A 113 -6.84 10.67 -0.21
CA LEU A 113 -5.98 9.50 0.00
C LEU A 113 -4.50 9.91 0.12
N ILE A 114 -4.02 10.79 -0.76
CA ILE A 114 -2.65 11.30 -0.72
C ILE A 114 -2.42 12.13 0.55
N LEU A 115 -3.37 12.99 0.91
CA LEU A 115 -3.28 13.82 2.12
C LEU A 115 -3.19 12.97 3.37
N PHE A 116 -4.08 11.98 3.54
CA PHE A 116 -4.08 11.11 4.71
C PHE A 116 -2.85 10.18 4.74
N ALA A 117 -2.39 9.69 3.59
CA ALA A 117 -1.13 8.96 3.52
C ALA A 117 0.05 9.83 3.96
N GLY A 118 0.13 11.07 3.49
CA GLY A 118 1.18 12.02 3.86
C GLY A 118 1.17 12.36 5.34
N LEU A 119 0.01 12.72 5.90
CA LEU A 119 -0.14 13.00 7.33
C LEU A 119 0.18 11.75 8.19
N GLY A 120 -0.27 10.57 7.74
CA GLY A 120 0.03 9.31 8.38
C GLY A 120 1.52 9.00 8.43
N LEU A 121 2.21 9.08 7.29
CA LEU A 121 3.66 8.86 7.22
C LEU A 121 4.45 9.90 8.00
N TYR A 122 4.03 11.17 7.96
CA TYR A 122 4.67 12.22 8.75
C TYR A 122 4.52 11.98 10.25
N SER A 123 3.31 11.66 10.72
CA SER A 123 3.07 11.35 12.13
C SER A 123 3.82 10.10 12.59
N ALA A 124 3.86 9.06 11.75
CA ALA A 124 4.66 7.86 11.96
C ALA A 124 6.16 8.18 12.11
N PHE A 125 6.68 9.04 11.23
CA PHE A 125 8.07 9.49 11.28
C PHE A 125 8.36 10.26 12.56
N VAL A 126 7.53 11.25 12.92
CA VAL A 126 7.69 12.01 14.18
C VAL A 126 7.64 11.08 15.39
N ALA A 127 6.75 10.09 15.40
CA ALA A 127 6.65 9.12 16.49
C ALA A 127 7.93 8.29 16.70
N LYS A 128 8.79 8.17 15.68
CA LYS A 128 10.13 7.55 15.82
C LYS A 128 11.09 8.36 16.70
N PHE A 129 10.88 9.67 16.81
CA PHE A 129 11.77 10.58 17.55
C PHE A 129 11.17 11.08 18.86
N THR A 130 9.87 10.81 19.09
CA THR A 130 9.19 11.18 20.32
C THR A 130 9.18 10.00 21.29
N GLY A 131 9.90 10.12 22.41
CA GLY A 131 9.87 9.13 23.49
C GLY A 131 8.47 8.93 24.10
N PRO A 132 8.27 7.87 24.91
CA PRO A 132 7.07 7.71 25.72
C PRO A 132 6.97 8.77 26.82
#